data_AF-A0A7Y5T330-F1
#
_entry.id   AF-A0A7Y5T330-F1
#
_cell.length_a   1.000
_cell.length_b   1.000
_cell.length_c   1.000
_cell.angle_alpha   90.00
_cell.angle_beta   90.00
_cell.angle_gamma   90.00
#
_symmetry.space_group_name_H-M   'P 1'
#
loop_
_entity.id
_entity.type
_entity.pdbx_description
1 polymer ?
#
loop_
_entity_poly.entity_id
_entity_poly.type
_entity_poly.pdbx_seq_one_letter_code
_entity_poly.pdbx_strand_id
1 'polypeptide(L)'
;MAEINERKLRGQEKRASIEMRVDEVLELLLEKPNLIRVRRSDLWRKVGERYGVSDRQAKKYVSWAFEKLAEITEKGLADKLKLSILDRESIIRRARRSGDLRSELAALKDRDALLGLYVERHEVTGKDGGEIQAAVTVSIERKIVHGQPGNLTSDLPRESE
;
A
#
# COMPACT_ATOMS: atom_id res chain seq x y z
N MET A 1 49.23 4.22 4.59
CA MET A 1 48.22 5.24 4.98
C MET A 1 47.40 5.74 3.79
N ALA A 2 48.00 6.05 2.63
CA ALA A 2 47.27 6.54 1.44
C ALA A 2 46.22 5.54 0.89
N GLU A 3 46.56 4.25 0.79
CA GLU A 3 45.67 3.22 0.21
C GLU A 3 44.39 2.98 1.04
N ILE A 4 44.46 3.13 2.36
CA ILE A 4 43.30 3.01 3.25
C ILE A 4 42.32 4.18 3.00
N ASN A 5 42.83 5.36 2.65
CA ASN A 5 42.01 6.54 2.40
C ASN A 5 41.26 6.42 1.07
N GLU A 6 41.92 5.94 0.02
CA GLU A 6 41.29 5.76 -1.30
C GLU A 6 40.16 4.72 -1.30
N ARG A 7 40.29 3.64 -0.52
CA ARG A 7 39.22 2.64 -0.38
C ARG A 7 37.99 3.24 0.33
N LYS A 8 38.19 4.11 1.31
CA LYS A 8 37.11 4.82 2.00
C LYS A 8 36.39 5.80 1.07
N LEU A 9 37.15 6.59 0.31
CA LEU A 9 36.61 7.56 -0.67
C LEU A 9 35.73 6.86 -1.73
N ARG A 10 36.23 5.79 -2.36
CA ARG A 10 35.45 5.01 -3.33
C ARG A 10 34.18 4.41 -2.74
N GLY A 11 34.22 4.01 -1.47
CA GLY A 11 33.04 3.52 -0.74
C GLY A 11 31.99 4.61 -0.52
N GLN A 12 32.42 5.83 -0.21
CA GLN A 12 31.54 6.98 -0.02
C GLN A 12 30.88 7.42 -1.34
N GLU A 13 31.65 7.53 -2.43
CA GLU A 13 31.14 7.87 -3.76
C GLU A 13 30.07 6.87 -4.24
N LYS A 14 30.33 5.57 -4.02
CA LYS A 14 29.37 4.52 -4.37
C LYS A 14 28.08 4.62 -3.56
N ARG A 15 28.16 4.98 -2.28
CA ARG A 15 26.97 5.21 -1.43
C ARG A 15 26.18 6.43 -1.89
N ALA A 16 26.85 7.54 -2.14
CA ALA A 16 26.22 8.76 -2.64
C ALA A 16 25.51 8.51 -3.99
N SER A 17 26.14 7.76 -4.91
CA SER A 17 25.51 7.39 -6.18
C SER A 17 24.27 6.51 -6.00
N ILE A 18 24.28 5.60 -5.02
CA ILE A 18 23.13 4.77 -4.69
C ILE A 18 21.99 5.63 -4.12
N GLU A 19 22.29 6.52 -3.18
CA GLU A 19 21.31 7.41 -2.56
C GLU A 19 20.65 8.32 -3.59
N MET A 20 21.44 8.96 -4.45
CA MET A 20 20.93 9.79 -5.55
C MET A 20 19.94 9.02 -6.45
N ARG A 21 20.26 7.76 -6.81
CA ARG A 21 19.36 6.92 -7.63
C ARG A 21 18.08 6.56 -6.90
N VAL A 22 18.13 6.32 -5.59
CA VAL A 22 16.94 6.08 -4.77
C VAL A 22 16.06 7.33 -4.74
N ASP A 23 16.67 8.50 -4.58
CA ASP A 23 15.96 9.78 -4.53
C ASP A 23 15.28 10.11 -5.87
N GLU A 24 15.94 9.89 -7.00
CA GLU A 24 15.32 10.03 -8.33
C GLU A 24 14.14 9.07 -8.54
N VAL A 25 14.23 7.84 -7.99
CA VAL A 25 13.11 6.87 -8.06
C VAL A 25 11.96 7.32 -7.16
N LEU A 26 12.26 7.87 -5.98
CA LEU A 26 11.27 8.45 -5.08
C LEU A 26 10.55 9.63 -5.74
N GLU A 27 11.28 10.55 -6.37
CA GLU A 27 10.72 11.67 -7.11
C GLU A 27 9.78 11.21 -8.22
N LEU A 28 10.18 10.20 -9.00
CA LEU A 28 9.33 9.59 -10.01
C LEU A 28 8.01 9.03 -9.43
N LEU A 29 8.05 8.43 -8.24
CA LEU A 29 6.86 7.92 -7.54
C LEU A 29 5.94 9.05 -7.06
N LEU A 30 6.51 10.17 -6.63
CA LEU A 30 5.76 11.36 -6.18
C LEU A 30 5.11 12.10 -7.37
N GLU A 31 5.83 12.27 -8.47
CA GLU A 31 5.31 12.92 -9.69
C GLU A 31 4.22 12.12 -10.38
N LYS A 32 4.31 10.78 -10.31
CA LYS A 32 3.40 9.88 -11.02
C LYS A 32 2.76 8.90 -10.02
N PRO A 33 1.73 9.31 -9.26
CA PRO A 33 1.06 8.47 -8.27
C PRO A 33 0.51 7.17 -8.87
N ASN A 34 0.19 7.18 -10.17
CA ASN A 34 -0.27 6.02 -10.93
C ASN A 34 0.76 4.87 -10.87
N LEU A 35 2.06 5.18 -10.81
CA LEU A 35 3.13 4.19 -10.72
C LEU A 35 3.13 3.42 -9.40
N ILE A 36 2.55 3.97 -8.33
CA ILE A 36 2.34 3.26 -7.07
C ILE A 36 1.36 2.09 -7.27
N ARG A 37 0.40 2.25 -8.19
CA ARG A 37 -0.61 1.23 -8.52
C ARG A 37 -0.16 0.25 -9.60
N VAL A 38 0.93 0.53 -10.32
CA VAL A 38 1.51 -0.37 -11.33
C VAL A 38 2.22 -1.53 -10.64
N ARG A 39 2.31 -2.68 -11.32
CA ARG A 39 3.11 -3.81 -10.83
C ARG A 39 4.56 -3.35 -10.59
N ARG A 40 5.09 -3.60 -9.39
CA ARG A 40 6.49 -3.29 -9.02
C ARG A 40 7.50 -3.89 -9.99
N SER A 41 7.14 -4.99 -10.66
CA SER A 41 7.94 -5.66 -11.70
C SER A 41 8.18 -4.84 -12.96
N ASP A 42 7.34 -3.86 -13.25
CA ASP A 42 7.50 -3.04 -14.45
C ASP A 42 8.35 -1.82 -14.11
N LEU A 43 8.19 -1.30 -12.89
CA LEU A 43 8.96 -0.20 -12.37
C LEU A 43 10.45 -0.55 -12.24
N TRP A 44 10.79 -1.70 -11.64
CA TRP A 44 12.20 -2.08 -11.48
C TRP A 44 12.93 -2.30 -12.82
N ARG A 45 12.20 -2.58 -13.91
CA ARG A 45 12.77 -2.92 -15.22
C ARG A 45 13.15 -1.63 -15.90
N LYS A 46 12.23 -0.66 -15.88
CA LYS A 46 12.48 0.73 -16.29
C LYS A 46 13.64 1.35 -15.51
N VAL A 47 13.73 1.10 -14.20
CA VAL A 47 14.85 1.58 -13.38
C VAL A 47 16.17 0.89 -13.78
N GLY A 48 16.15 -0.42 -14.02
CA GLY A 48 17.31 -1.17 -14.52
C GLY A 48 17.82 -0.64 -15.85
N GLU A 49 16.91 -0.45 -16.82
CA GLU A 49 17.19 0.12 -18.14
C GLU A 49 17.73 1.55 -18.04
N ARG A 50 17.11 2.42 -17.24
CA ARG A 50 17.50 3.83 -17.09
C ARG A 50 18.91 4.01 -16.53
N TYR A 51 19.31 3.19 -15.54
CA TYR A 51 20.60 3.34 -14.86
C TYR A 51 21.66 2.32 -15.28
N GLY A 52 21.34 1.43 -16.22
CA GLY A 52 22.25 0.37 -16.66
C GLY A 52 22.67 -0.56 -15.52
N VAL A 53 21.76 -0.87 -14.60
CA VAL A 53 22.05 -1.71 -13.41
C VAL A 53 21.40 -3.07 -13.52
N SER A 54 21.96 -4.05 -12.80
CA SER A 54 21.34 -5.38 -12.70
C SER A 54 19.93 -5.30 -12.11
N ASP A 55 19.06 -6.23 -12.51
CA ASP A 55 17.71 -6.37 -11.94
C ASP A 55 17.74 -6.31 -10.42
N ARG A 56 18.63 -7.07 -9.78
CA ARG A 56 18.77 -7.13 -8.32
C ARG A 56 19.01 -5.76 -7.69
N GLN A 57 19.85 -4.92 -8.32
CA GLN A 57 20.10 -3.55 -7.86
C GLN A 57 18.89 -2.66 -8.07
N ALA A 58 18.23 -2.75 -9.23
CA ALA A 58 17.01 -2.01 -9.49
C ALA A 58 15.88 -2.35 -8.49
N LYS A 59 15.70 -3.63 -8.13
CA LYS A 59 14.74 -4.04 -7.08
C LYS A 59 15.05 -3.34 -5.76
N LYS A 60 16.33 -3.28 -5.38
CA LYS A 60 16.77 -2.62 -4.15
C LYS A 60 16.47 -1.13 -4.17
N TYR A 61 16.79 -0.44 -5.26
CA TYR A 61 16.52 1.00 -5.36
C TYR A 61 15.03 1.31 -5.25
N VAL A 62 14.20 0.52 -5.95
CA VAL A 62 12.74 0.65 -5.85
C VAL A 62 12.25 0.36 -4.43
N SER A 63 12.73 -0.71 -3.77
CA SER A 63 12.36 -1.02 -2.38
C SER A 63 12.69 0.13 -1.43
N TRP A 64 13.92 0.64 -1.48
CA TRP A 64 14.36 1.74 -0.64
C TRP A 64 13.59 3.04 -0.91
N ALA A 65 13.22 3.30 -2.17
CA ALA A 65 12.37 4.44 -2.49
C ALA A 65 10.95 4.28 -1.89
N PHE A 66 10.37 3.08 -1.93
CA PHE A 66 9.08 2.81 -1.27
C PHE A 66 9.16 2.91 0.26
N GLU A 67 10.27 2.48 0.88
CA GLU A 67 10.52 2.65 2.31
C GLU A 67 10.58 4.13 2.68
N LYS A 68 11.36 4.94 1.95
CA LYS A 68 11.40 6.40 2.13
C LYS A 68 10.03 7.04 1.92
N LEU A 69 9.29 6.61 0.90
CA LEU A 69 7.94 7.12 0.65
C LEU A 69 7.02 6.81 1.83
N ALA A 70 7.06 5.58 2.35
CA ALA A 70 6.30 5.19 3.53
C ALA A 70 6.64 6.09 4.73
N GLU A 71 7.93 6.30 5.03
CA GLU A 71 8.36 7.19 6.11
C GLU A 71 7.86 8.63 5.92
N ILE A 72 7.91 9.18 4.71
CA ILE A 72 7.40 10.51 4.40
C ILE A 72 5.89 10.57 4.63
N THR A 73 5.16 9.56 4.17
CA THR A 73 3.70 9.50 4.34
C THR A 73 3.28 9.29 5.79
N GLU A 74 4.00 8.47 6.55
CA GLU A 74 3.74 8.24 7.98
C GLU A 74 4.06 9.48 8.81
N LYS A 75 5.21 10.12 8.58
CA LYS A 75 5.53 11.42 9.22
C LYS A 75 4.51 12.48 8.86
N GLY A 76 4.14 12.58 7.59
CA GLY A 76 3.11 13.50 7.13
C GLY A 76 1.73 13.21 7.74
N LEU A 77 1.38 11.95 7.97
CA LEU A 77 0.16 11.56 8.67
C LEU A 77 0.21 11.95 10.15
N ALA A 78 1.34 11.71 10.83
CA ALA A 78 1.53 12.10 12.22
C ALA A 78 1.45 13.62 12.40
N ASP A 79 2.06 14.41 11.51
CA ASP A 79 1.98 15.87 11.53
C ASP A 79 0.56 16.37 11.27
N LYS A 80 -0.17 15.77 10.31
CA LYS A 80 -1.58 16.08 10.06
C LYS A 80 -2.46 15.74 11.25
N LEU A 81 -2.22 14.61 11.92
CA LEU A 81 -2.92 14.22 13.14
C LEU A 81 -2.65 15.23 14.26
N LYS A 82 -1.38 15.62 14.47
CA LYS A 82 -0.98 16.62 15.46
C LYS A 82 -1.65 17.97 15.22
N LEU A 83 -1.64 18.46 13.98
CA LEU A 83 -2.33 19.71 13.61
C LEU A 83 -3.83 19.60 13.89
N SER A 84 -4.45 18.49 13.49
CA SER A 84 -5.87 18.26 13.73
C SER A 84 -6.21 18.30 15.23
N ILE A 85 -5.38 17.71 16.10
CA ILE A 85 -5.54 17.76 17.55
C ILE A 85 -5.42 19.20 18.07
N LEU A 86 -4.39 19.95 17.65
CA LEU A 86 -4.17 21.34 18.07
C LEU A 86 -5.34 22.26 17.66
N ASP A 87 -5.93 22.05 16.49
CA ASP A 87 -7.11 22.79 16.04
C ASP A 87 -8.31 22.54 16.96
N ARG A 88 -8.56 21.28 17.37
CA ARG A 88 -9.63 20.96 18.33
C ARG A 88 -9.35 21.55 19.70
N GLU A 89 -8.11 21.51 20.19
CA GLU A 89 -7.72 22.16 21.45
C GLU A 89 -7.91 23.67 21.40
N SER A 90 -7.69 24.30 20.25
CA SER A 90 -7.98 25.72 20.04
C SER A 90 -9.49 26.00 20.12
N ILE A 91 -10.33 25.14 19.53
CA ILE A 91 -11.80 25.23 19.64
C ILE A 91 -12.24 25.08 21.09
N ILE A 92 -11.76 24.04 21.80
CA ILE A 92 -12.07 23.79 23.21
C ILE A 92 -11.74 25.02 24.06
N ARG A 93 -10.55 25.61 23.89
CA ARG A 93 -10.13 26.81 24.64
C ARG A 93 -11.00 28.04 24.33
N ARG A 94 -11.51 28.18 23.11
CA ARG A 94 -12.42 29.29 22.75
C ARG A 94 -13.82 29.06 23.33
N ALA A 95 -14.38 27.86 23.14
CA ALA A 95 -15.69 27.47 23.64
C ALA A 95 -15.78 27.58 25.17
N ARG A 96 -14.74 27.13 25.89
CA ARG A 96 -14.65 27.27 27.36
C ARG A 96 -14.66 28.73 27.81
N ARG A 97 -13.97 29.62 27.08
CA ARG A 97 -13.94 31.06 27.40
C ARG A 97 -15.28 31.74 27.13
N SER A 98 -16.02 31.31 26.12
CA SER A 98 -17.35 31.84 25.80
C SER A 98 -18.49 31.17 26.57
N GLY A 99 -18.23 30.10 27.34
CA GLY A 99 -19.24 29.30 28.01
C GLY A 99 -20.09 28.43 27.07
N ASP A 100 -19.65 28.20 25.83
CA ASP A 100 -20.35 27.35 24.86
C ASP A 100 -20.01 25.87 25.10
N LEU A 101 -20.69 25.30 26.10
CA LEU A 101 -20.48 23.91 26.53
C LEU A 101 -20.81 22.89 25.43
N ARG A 102 -21.71 23.23 24.49
CA ARG A 102 -22.08 22.34 23.39
C ARG A 102 -20.91 22.17 22.42
N SER A 103 -20.31 23.28 22.01
CA SER A 103 -19.13 23.27 21.14
C SER A 103 -17.91 22.66 21.83
N GLU A 104 -17.73 22.92 23.13
CA GLU A 104 -16.65 22.30 23.91
C GLU A 104 -16.77 20.78 23.93
N LEU A 105 -17.96 20.24 24.23
CA LEU A 105 -18.18 18.79 24.28
C LEU A 105 -17.98 18.13 22.92
N ALA A 106 -18.44 18.75 21.83
CA ALA A 106 -18.26 18.23 20.48
C ALA A 106 -16.77 18.15 20.11
N ALA A 107 -16.01 19.22 20.33
CA ALA A 107 -14.58 19.26 20.03
C ALA A 107 -13.76 18.28 20.89
N LEU A 108 -14.16 18.05 22.15
CA LEU A 108 -13.57 17.02 23.01
C LEU A 108 -13.79 15.61 22.44
N LYS A 109 -15.03 15.28 22.04
CA LYS A 109 -15.34 13.97 21.43
C LYS A 109 -14.54 13.74 20.15
N ASP A 110 -14.46 14.74 19.27
CA ASP A 110 -13.68 14.65 18.03
C ASP A 110 -12.20 14.41 18.30
N ARG A 111 -11.62 15.14 19.27
CA ARG A 111 -10.22 14.95 19.67
C ARG A 111 -9.99 13.54 20.23
N ASP A 112 -10.88 13.09 21.11
CA ASP A 112 -10.76 11.79 21.77
C ASP A 112 -10.96 10.63 20.78
N ALA A 113 -11.81 10.81 19.75
CA ALA A 113 -11.93 9.89 18.63
C ALA A 113 -10.65 9.81 17.80
N LEU A 114 -10.01 10.96 17.50
CA LEU A 114 -8.71 10.99 16.80
C LEU A 114 -7.59 10.31 17.60
N LEU A 115 -7.66 10.35 18.93
CA LEU A 115 -6.74 9.66 19.84
C LEU A 115 -7.09 8.18 20.06
N GLY A 116 -8.21 7.70 19.50
CA GLY A 116 -8.70 6.33 19.70
C GLY A 116 -9.23 6.06 21.12
N LEU A 117 -9.48 7.10 21.92
CA LEU A 117 -10.07 6.98 23.26
C LEU A 117 -11.58 6.72 23.19
N TYR A 118 -12.21 7.15 22.11
CA TYR A 118 -13.58 6.79 21.76
C TYR A 118 -13.58 5.73 20.67
N VAL A 119 -14.01 4.51 21.00
CA VAL A 119 -14.37 3.50 20.01
C VAL A 119 -15.89 3.53 19.90
N GLU A 120 -16.41 4.04 18.79
CA GLU A 120 -17.82 3.83 18.46
C GLU A 120 -18.05 2.33 18.28
N ARG A 121 -18.71 1.70 19.25
CA ARG A 121 -19.20 0.33 19.12
C ARG A 121 -20.52 0.37 18.37
N HIS A 122 -20.49 -0.05 17.12
CA HIS A 122 -21.69 -0.34 16.35
C HIS A 122 -22.02 -1.82 16.53
N GLU A 123 -23.15 -2.11 17.16
CA GLU A 123 -23.69 -3.47 17.23
C GLU A 123 -24.47 -3.72 15.94
N VAL A 124 -23.91 -4.52 15.03
CA VAL A 124 -24.55 -4.86 13.76
C VAL A 124 -25.47 -6.04 13.99
N THR A 125 -26.77 -5.80 13.94
CA THR A 125 -27.80 -6.84 14.01
C THR A 125 -28.52 -6.98 12.67
N GLY A 126 -29.06 -8.18 12.42
CA GLY A 126 -29.93 -8.46 11.29
C GLY A 126 -31.29 -7.79 11.46
N LYS A 127 -32.18 -8.04 10.49
CA LYS A 127 -33.55 -7.53 10.54
C LYS A 127 -34.21 -7.93 11.87
N ASP A 128 -34.83 -6.96 12.54
CA ASP A 128 -35.49 -7.13 13.85
C ASP A 128 -34.57 -7.57 15.00
N GLY A 129 -33.26 -7.26 14.91
CA GLY A 129 -32.29 -7.65 15.94
C GLY A 129 -31.79 -9.10 15.81
N GLY A 130 -32.21 -9.82 14.77
CA GLY A 130 -31.87 -11.23 14.53
C GLY A 130 -30.50 -11.44 13.87
N GLU A 131 -30.24 -12.67 13.45
CA GLU A 131 -28.99 -13.03 12.76
C GLU A 131 -28.87 -12.34 11.38
N ILE A 132 -27.65 -11.99 10.98
CA ILE A 132 -27.35 -11.40 9.67
C ILE A 132 -27.44 -12.49 8.60
N GLN A 133 -28.47 -12.44 7.76
CA GLN A 133 -28.61 -13.35 6.62
C GLN A 133 -27.92 -12.76 5.38
N ALA A 134 -26.77 -13.33 4.99
CA ALA A 134 -26.08 -12.98 3.75
C ALA A 134 -26.37 -14.02 2.66
N ALA A 135 -27.18 -13.67 1.66
CA ALA A 135 -27.39 -14.50 0.48
C ALA A 135 -26.25 -14.26 -0.53
N VAL A 136 -25.38 -15.26 -0.70
CA VAL A 136 -24.30 -15.20 -1.70
C VAL A 136 -24.79 -15.84 -3.00
N THR A 137 -25.02 -15.03 -4.03
CA THR A 137 -25.34 -15.53 -5.37
C THR A 137 -24.05 -15.77 -6.15
N VAL A 138 -23.66 -17.04 -6.34
CA VAL A 138 -22.53 -17.42 -7.18
C VAL A 138 -23.04 -17.72 -8.59
N SER A 139 -22.71 -16.87 -9.55
CA SER A 139 -22.97 -17.12 -10.97
C SER A 139 -21.82 -17.91 -11.56
N ILE A 140 -22.03 -19.19 -11.89
CA ILE A 140 -21.03 -20.04 -12.54
C ILE A 140 -21.36 -20.11 -14.03
N GLU A 141 -20.61 -19.39 -14.86
CA GLU A 141 -20.64 -19.58 -16.31
C GLU A 141 -19.89 -20.86 -16.68
N ARG A 142 -20.61 -21.95 -16.97
CA ARG A 142 -20.00 -23.15 -17.56
C ARG A 142 -19.76 -22.91 -19.05
N LYS A 143 -18.49 -22.70 -19.42
CA LYS A 143 -18.05 -22.72 -20.82
C LYS A 143 -18.10 -24.18 -21.32
N ILE A 144 -19.15 -24.55 -22.06
CA ILE A 144 -19.22 -25.85 -22.73
C ILE A 144 -18.20 -25.83 -23.86
N VAL A 145 -17.06 -26.50 -23.67
CA VAL A 145 -16.11 -26.80 -24.74
C VAL A 145 -16.70 -27.97 -25.53
N HIS A 146 -17.28 -27.68 -26.70
CA HIS A 146 -17.67 -28.70 -27.68
C HIS A 146 -16.40 -29.39 -28.19
N GLY A 147 -16.03 -30.51 -27.56
CA GLY A 147 -15.05 -31.45 -28.10
C GLY A 147 -15.71 -32.23 -29.23
N GLN A 148 -15.10 -32.21 -30.42
CA GLN A 148 -15.51 -33.01 -31.56
C GLN A 148 -15.51 -34.51 -31.21
N PRO A 149 -16.48 -35.31 -31.69
CA PRO A 149 -16.45 -36.76 -31.51
C PRO A 149 -15.32 -37.36 -32.35
N GLY A 150 -14.23 -37.76 -31.68
CA GLY A 150 -13.18 -38.56 -32.28
C GLY A 150 -13.70 -39.97 -32.58
N ASN A 151 -13.64 -40.36 -33.86
CA ASN A 151 -13.83 -41.71 -34.36
C ASN A 151 -12.97 -42.71 -33.56
N LEU A 152 -13.60 -43.58 -32.77
CA LEU A 152 -12.99 -44.79 -32.24
C LEU A 152 -13.43 -45.96 -33.14
N THR A 153 -12.73 -46.12 -34.25
CA THR A 153 -12.78 -47.35 -35.06
C THR A 153 -11.48 -48.10 -34.92
N SER A 154 -11.64 -49.42 -34.69
CA SER A 154 -10.68 -50.52 -34.81
C SER A 154 -9.47 -50.53 -33.89
N ASP A 155 -9.54 -51.34 -32.83
CA ASP A 155 -8.51 -52.35 -32.52
C ASP A 155 -9.07 -53.30 -31.45
N LEU A 156 -9.75 -54.37 -31.90
CA LEU A 156 -10.00 -55.56 -31.08
C LEU A 156 -9.10 -56.68 -31.61
N PRO A 157 -8.24 -57.29 -30.78
CA PRO A 157 -7.45 -58.45 -31.18
C PRO A 157 -8.37 -59.66 -31.35
N ARG A 158 -8.18 -60.38 -32.46
CA ARG A 158 -8.76 -61.71 -32.70
C ARG A 158 -8.11 -62.69 -31.75
N GLU A 159 -8.89 -63.27 -30.85
CA GLU A 159 -8.49 -64.51 -30.16
C GLU A 159 -8.70 -65.68 -31.12
N SER A 160 -7.62 -66.44 -31.30
CA SER A 160 -7.56 -67.73 -31.98
C SER A 160 -7.54 -68.84 -30.93
N GLU A 161 -8.58 -69.68 -30.93
CA GLU A 161 -8.61 -71.15 -30.76
C GLU A 161 -9.99 -71.62 -30.27
#